data_AF-A0A3D3UDT8-F1
#
_entry.id   AF-A0A3D3UDT8-F1
#
_cell.length_a   1.000
_cell.length_b   1.000
_cell.length_c   1.000
_cell.angle_alpha   90.00
_cell.angle_beta   90.00
_cell.angle_gamma   90.00
#
_symmetry.space_group_name_H-M   'P 1'
#
loop_
_entity.id
_entity.type
_entity.pdbx_description
1 polymer ?
#
loop_
_entity_poly.entity_id
_entity_poly.type
_entity_poly.pdbx_seq_one_letter_code
_entity_poly.pdbx_strand_id
1 'polypeptide(L)'
;CVVPYTRGAEWSRPVDQIVAEVRALAAKGVREVTLLGQNVNAYHGEAGDGGNWTLGRLIREIAEISGIARIRYTTSYPSEMDHDLISAHAEVPQLMPYLHLPVQSGSDRVLEAMNRRHSAAEYLALVDKIR
;
A
#
# COMPACT_ATOMS: atom_id res chain seq x y z
N CYS A 1 19.20 -3.16 -2.11
CA CYS A 1 18.42 -3.35 -0.87
C CYS A 1 18.86 -4.67 -0.24
N VAL A 2 19.24 -4.71 1.05
CA VAL A 2 19.70 -5.95 1.72
C VAL A 2 18.55 -6.79 2.28
N VAL A 3 17.36 -6.19 2.38
CA VAL A 3 16.21 -6.77 3.09
C VAL A 3 15.81 -8.16 2.57
N PRO A 4 15.74 -8.45 1.25
CA PRO A 4 15.37 -9.78 0.77
C PRO A 4 16.28 -10.92 1.27
N TYR A 5 17.56 -10.60 1.57
CA TYR A 5 18.54 -11.57 2.05
C TYR A 5 18.52 -11.74 3.58
N THR A 6 17.90 -10.80 4.30
CA THR A 6 17.94 -10.73 5.77
C THR A 6 16.60 -10.98 6.44
N ARG A 7 15.47 -10.82 5.72
CA ARG A 7 14.11 -10.96 6.27
C ARG A 7 13.28 -12.10 5.68
N GLY A 8 13.86 -12.89 4.77
CA GLY A 8 13.17 -13.99 4.11
C GLY A 8 12.18 -13.52 3.05
N ALA A 9 11.37 -14.46 2.55
CA ALA A 9 10.34 -14.17 1.55
C ALA A 9 9.26 -13.23 2.13
N GLU A 10 8.81 -12.29 1.31
CA GLU A 10 7.68 -11.43 1.66
C GLU A 10 6.41 -12.27 1.80
N TRP A 11 5.62 -11.97 2.82
CA TRP A 11 4.29 -12.55 3.02
C TRP A 11 3.34 -11.48 3.54
N SER A 12 2.07 -11.60 3.16
CA SER A 12 1.02 -10.68 3.61
C SER A 12 0.25 -11.29 4.77
N ARG A 13 0.04 -10.52 5.83
CA ARG A 13 -0.85 -10.93 6.93
C ARG A 13 -2.27 -11.15 6.40
N PRO A 14 -3.00 -12.19 6.87
CA PRO A 14 -4.39 -12.39 6.52
C PRO A 14 -5.24 -11.15 6.82
N VAL A 15 -6.22 -10.88 5.96
CA VAL A 15 -7.08 -9.70 6.02
C VAL A 15 -7.77 -9.61 7.37
N ASP A 16 -8.38 -10.72 7.82
CA ASP A 16 -9.17 -10.77 9.04
C ASP A 16 -8.37 -10.37 10.28
N GLN A 17 -7.07 -10.71 10.31
CA GLN A 17 -6.19 -10.33 11.41
C GLN A 17 -5.94 -8.82 11.45
N ILE A 18 -5.72 -8.19 10.28
CA ILE A 18 -5.50 -6.75 10.19
C ILE A 18 -6.79 -6.00 10.54
N VAL A 19 -7.92 -6.42 9.98
CA VAL A 19 -9.22 -5.79 10.24
C VAL A 19 -9.60 -5.91 11.72
N ALA A 20 -9.43 -7.09 12.32
CA ALA A 20 -9.67 -7.29 13.75
C ALA A 20 -8.79 -6.40 14.63
N GLU A 21 -7.50 -6.27 14.29
CA GLU A 21 -6.58 -5.38 14.99
C GLU A 21 -7.01 -3.92 14.90
N VAL A 22 -7.39 -3.45 13.71
CA VAL A 22 -7.89 -2.07 13.52
C VAL A 22 -9.17 -1.84 14.29
N ARG A 23 -10.15 -2.77 14.27
CA ARG A 23 -11.39 -2.67 15.06
C ARG A 23 -11.09 -2.57 16.56
N ALA A 24 -10.13 -3.35 17.06
CA ALA A 24 -9.71 -3.30 18.45
C ALA A 24 -9.01 -1.98 18.83
N LEU A 25 -8.25 -1.38 17.91
CA LEU A 25 -7.66 -0.05 18.09
C LEU A 25 -8.73 1.05 18.08
N ALA A 26 -9.68 1.00 17.14
CA ALA A 26 -10.79 1.94 17.04
C ALA A 26 -11.66 1.93 18.32
N ALA A 27 -11.94 0.75 18.88
CA ALA A 27 -12.65 0.61 20.16
C ALA A 27 -11.93 1.27 21.35
N LYS A 28 -10.62 1.50 21.25
CA LYS A 28 -9.80 2.23 22.23
C LYS A 28 -9.69 3.73 21.94
N GLY A 29 -10.43 4.23 20.95
CA GLY A 29 -10.42 5.64 20.55
C GLY A 29 -9.30 6.03 19.58
N VAL A 30 -8.58 5.06 18.99
CA VAL A 30 -7.62 5.35 17.92
C VAL A 30 -8.38 5.82 16.67
N ARG A 31 -7.96 6.97 16.12
CA ARG A 31 -8.62 7.60 14.97
C ARG A 31 -7.80 7.55 13.67
N GLU A 32 -6.51 7.27 13.76
CA GLU A 32 -5.60 7.17 12.61
C GLU A 32 -4.86 5.83 12.67
N VAL A 33 -4.82 5.13 11.54
CA VAL A 33 -4.02 3.92 11.37
C VAL A 33 -3.04 4.08 10.20
N THR A 34 -1.84 3.53 10.37
CA THR A 34 -0.83 3.48 9.31
C THR A 34 -0.49 2.03 9.00
N LEU A 35 -0.73 1.61 7.76
CA LEU A 35 -0.36 0.30 7.24
C LEU A 35 1.12 0.31 6.88
N LEU A 36 1.86 -0.67 7.41
CA LEU A 36 3.31 -0.78 7.26
C LEU A 36 3.68 -2.13 6.63
N GLY A 37 4.73 -2.11 5.81
CA GLY A 37 5.29 -3.28 5.15
C GLY A 37 6.70 -3.01 4.66
N GLN A 38 7.30 -3.97 3.96
CA GLN A 38 8.53 -3.71 3.19
C GLN A 38 8.18 -3.08 1.84
N ASN A 39 7.17 -3.64 1.19
CA ASN A 39 6.52 -3.14 -0.02
C ASN A 39 5.00 -3.19 0.20
N VAL A 40 4.44 -2.18 0.86
CA VAL A 40 3.07 -2.24 1.37
C VAL A 40 2.01 -2.32 0.26
N ASN A 41 2.25 -1.69 -0.89
CA ASN A 41 1.28 -1.68 -2.00
C ASN A 41 1.29 -2.98 -2.82
N ALA A 42 2.21 -3.90 -2.55
CA ALA A 42 2.15 -5.28 -3.03
C ALA A 42 1.38 -6.21 -2.07
N TYR A 43 0.60 -5.65 -1.14
CA TYR A 43 -0.22 -6.44 -0.23
C TYR A 43 -1.19 -7.36 -1.00
N HIS A 44 -1.14 -8.64 -0.65
CA HIS A 44 -1.96 -9.69 -1.22
C HIS A 44 -2.32 -10.69 -0.12
N GLY A 45 -3.24 -10.30 0.75
CA GLY A 45 -3.60 -11.07 1.94
C GLY A 45 -4.79 -12.00 1.68
N GLU A 46 -4.71 -13.20 2.24
CA GLU A 46 -5.82 -14.15 2.26
C GLU A 46 -7.01 -13.56 3.04
N ALA A 47 -8.19 -13.65 2.43
CA ALA A 47 -9.45 -13.22 3.00
C ALA A 47 -10.35 -14.42 3.32
N GLY A 48 -11.24 -14.27 4.31
CA GLY A 48 -12.14 -15.33 4.75
C GLY A 48 -13.16 -15.80 3.70
N ASP A 49 -13.29 -15.09 2.58
CA ASP A 49 -14.11 -15.46 1.41
C ASP A 49 -13.39 -16.43 0.45
N GLY A 50 -12.16 -16.85 0.76
CA GLY A 50 -11.35 -17.74 -0.06
C GLY A 50 -10.62 -17.04 -1.21
N GLY A 51 -10.68 -15.71 -1.28
CA GLY A 51 -9.91 -14.89 -2.20
C GLY A 51 -8.71 -14.21 -1.54
N ASN A 52 -7.97 -13.44 -2.34
CA ASN A 52 -6.93 -12.56 -1.84
C ASN A 52 -7.33 -11.11 -2.09
N TRP A 53 -7.10 -10.24 -1.11
CA TRP A 53 -7.38 -8.82 -1.22
C TRP A 53 -6.12 -8.02 -1.52
N THR A 54 -6.28 -7.00 -2.37
CA THR A 54 -5.30 -5.95 -2.63
C THR A 54 -5.24 -4.95 -1.47
N LEU A 55 -4.23 -4.07 -1.47
CA LEU A 55 -4.17 -2.96 -0.51
C LEU A 55 -5.39 -2.02 -0.66
N GLY A 56 -5.80 -1.70 -1.89
CA GLY A 56 -6.95 -0.83 -2.15
C GLY A 56 -8.24 -1.39 -1.56
N ARG A 57 -8.50 -2.69 -1.76
CA ARG A 57 -9.65 -3.39 -1.14
C ARG A 57 -9.57 -3.36 0.40
N LEU A 58 -8.42 -3.66 0.99
CA LEU A 58 -8.22 -3.61 2.44
C LEU A 58 -8.50 -2.20 3.01
N ILE A 59 -8.03 -1.15 2.33
CA ILE A 59 -8.26 0.24 2.76
C ILE A 59 -9.76 0.56 2.78
N ARG A 60 -10.52 0.14 1.76
CA ARG A 60 -11.98 0.33 1.74
C ARG A 60 -12.66 -0.36 2.93
N GLU A 61 -12.27 -1.60 3.26
CA GLU A 61 -12.82 -2.30 4.43
C GLU A 61 -12.45 -1.58 5.75
N ILE A 62 -11.22 -1.11 5.89
CA ILE A 62 -10.78 -0.36 7.07
C ILE A 62 -11.57 0.95 7.22
N ALA A 63 -11.93 1.60 6.12
CA ALA A 63 -12.68 2.85 6.12
C ALA A 63 -14.12 2.69 6.65
N GLU A 64 -14.72 1.51 6.53
CA GLU A 64 -16.04 1.18 7.09
C GLU A 64 -16.00 1.00 8.63
N ILE A 65 -14.81 0.97 9.25
CA ILE A 65 -14.68 0.83 10.70
C ILE A 65 -14.98 2.18 11.37
N SER A 66 -16.11 2.23 12.07
CA SER A 66 -16.51 3.39 12.87
C SER A 66 -15.39 3.84 13.84
N GLY A 67 -15.11 5.14 13.84
CA GLY A 67 -14.05 5.76 14.63
C GLY A 67 -12.75 6.01 13.87
N ILE A 68 -12.47 5.26 12.80
CA ILE A 68 -11.32 5.51 11.94
C ILE A 68 -11.60 6.72 11.06
N ALA A 69 -10.83 7.78 11.28
CA ALA A 69 -10.93 9.04 10.53
C ALA A 69 -9.84 9.17 9.47
N ARG A 70 -8.71 8.49 9.64
CA ARG A 70 -7.53 8.62 8.78
C ARG A 70 -6.83 7.29 8.56
N ILE A 71 -6.50 7.00 7.31
CA ILE A 71 -5.76 5.82 6.89
C ILE A 71 -4.53 6.32 6.14
N ARG A 72 -3.36 5.77 6.50
CA ARG A 72 -2.11 6.00 5.79
C ARG A 72 -1.45 4.68 5.45
N TYR A 73 -0.52 4.74 4.53
CA TYR A 73 0.45 3.68 4.31
C TYR A 73 1.78 4.31 3.88
N THR A 74 2.87 3.57 4.06
CA THR A 74 4.20 4.00 3.58
C THR A 74 4.96 2.79 3.07
N THR A 75 6.07 3.04 2.36
CA THR A 75 6.90 2.05 1.65
C THR A 75 6.22 1.45 0.41
N SER A 76 5.98 2.27 -0.61
CA SER A 76 5.46 1.78 -1.89
C SER A 76 6.54 1.54 -2.93
N TYR A 77 6.28 0.61 -3.83
CA TYR A 77 7.09 0.40 -5.04
C TYR A 77 6.30 0.85 -6.28
N PRO A 78 6.83 1.78 -7.12
CA PRO A 78 6.07 2.34 -8.24
C PRO A 78 5.47 1.30 -9.20
N SER A 79 6.22 0.23 -9.48
CA SER A 79 5.76 -0.82 -10.39
C SER A 79 4.60 -1.67 -9.84
N GLU A 80 4.30 -1.56 -8.55
CA GLU A 80 3.19 -2.28 -7.87
C GLU A 80 2.04 -1.32 -7.54
N MET A 81 2.02 -0.12 -8.12
CA MET A 81 0.90 0.78 -8.00
C MET A 81 -0.20 0.36 -8.98
N ASP A 82 -1.16 -0.40 -8.50
CA ASP A 82 -2.27 -0.89 -9.31
C ASP A 82 -3.42 0.12 -9.42
N HIS A 83 -4.34 -0.15 -10.33
CA HIS A 83 -5.51 0.71 -10.54
C HIS A 83 -6.43 0.73 -9.31
N ASP A 84 -6.50 -0.37 -8.56
CA ASP A 84 -7.41 -0.46 -7.41
C ASP A 84 -7.00 0.48 -6.27
N LEU A 85 -5.70 0.57 -5.99
CA LEU A 85 -5.14 1.49 -5.01
C LEU A 85 -5.23 2.96 -5.47
N ILE A 86 -5.06 3.22 -6.76
CA ILE A 86 -5.28 4.56 -7.34
C ILE A 86 -6.75 4.98 -7.16
N SER A 87 -7.70 4.11 -7.51
CA SER A 87 -9.13 4.34 -7.30
C SER A 87 -9.46 4.57 -5.82
N ALA A 88 -8.85 3.83 -4.90
CA ALA A 88 -9.07 4.03 -3.47
C ALA A 88 -8.69 5.45 -3.00
N HIS A 89 -7.65 6.08 -3.56
CA HIS A 89 -7.31 7.49 -3.27
C HIS A 89 -8.39 8.47 -3.71
N ALA A 90 -9.12 8.16 -4.78
CA ALA A 90 -10.23 9.00 -5.25
C ALA A 90 -11.53 8.75 -4.47
N GLU A 91 -11.75 7.50 -4.03
CA GLU A 91 -13.04 7.03 -3.50
C GLU A 91 -13.15 7.10 -1.97
N VAL A 92 -12.04 6.95 -1.23
CA VAL A 92 -12.05 6.76 0.23
C VAL A 92 -11.68 8.06 0.96
N PRO A 93 -12.63 8.78 1.58
CA PRO A 93 -12.35 10.07 2.24
C PRO A 93 -11.36 9.98 3.41
N GLN A 94 -11.30 8.83 4.08
CA GLN A 94 -10.39 8.54 5.19
C GLN A 94 -8.95 8.30 4.70
N LEU A 95 -8.75 7.90 3.43
CA LEU A 95 -7.42 7.67 2.89
C LEU A 95 -6.74 9.02 2.66
N MET A 96 -5.62 9.23 3.32
CA MET A 96 -4.96 10.52 3.23
C MET A 96 -4.37 10.77 1.85
N PRO A 97 -4.47 12.00 1.29
CA PRO A 97 -3.85 12.39 0.02
C PRO A 97 -2.34 12.60 0.22
N TYR A 98 -1.69 11.54 0.68
CA TYR A 98 -0.27 11.42 0.89
C TYR A 98 0.16 10.07 0.33
N LEU A 99 1.10 10.11 -0.60
CA LEU A 99 1.62 8.93 -1.26
C LEU A 99 3.15 8.92 -1.17
N HIS A 100 3.70 7.96 -0.43
CA HIS A 100 5.13 7.73 -0.36
C HIS A 100 5.59 6.81 -1.52
N LEU A 101 5.94 7.41 -2.66
CA LEU A 101 6.31 6.72 -3.90
C LEU A 101 7.77 7.01 -4.32
N PRO A 102 8.77 6.34 -3.74
CA PRO A 102 10.18 6.68 -3.96
C PRO A 102 10.76 6.12 -5.28
N VAL A 103 11.02 7.00 -6.24
CA VAL A 103 11.61 6.69 -7.57
C VAL A 103 13.07 6.18 -7.53
N GLN A 104 13.83 6.56 -6.49
CA GLN A 104 15.28 6.33 -6.33
C GLN A 104 16.22 7.08 -7.29
N SER A 105 15.94 7.11 -8.59
CA SER A 105 16.79 7.78 -9.59
C SER A 105 15.97 8.24 -10.79
N GLY A 106 16.42 9.30 -11.47
CA GLY A 106 15.82 9.77 -12.72
C GLY A 106 16.49 9.24 -13.99
N SER A 107 17.50 8.37 -13.87
CA SER A 107 18.21 7.79 -15.02
C SER A 107 17.81 6.34 -15.23
N ASP A 108 17.29 6.01 -16.41
CA ASP A 108 16.88 4.64 -16.76
C ASP A 108 18.03 3.64 -16.59
N ARG A 109 19.25 4.01 -17.01
CA ARG A 109 20.46 3.19 -16.81
C ARG A 109 20.72 2.88 -15.32
N VAL A 110 20.49 3.86 -14.44
CA VAL A 110 20.68 3.66 -12.99
C VAL A 110 19.52 2.85 -12.40
N LEU A 111 18.28 3.10 -12.85
CA LEU A 111 17.10 2.33 -12.44
C LEU A 111 17.27 0.85 -12.78
N GLU A 112 17.72 0.54 -13.99
CA GLU A 112 18.04 -0.82 -14.43
C GLU A 112 19.14 -1.44 -13.57
N ALA A 113 20.25 -0.72 -13.33
CA ALA A 113 21.33 -1.19 -12.46
C ALA A 113 20.89 -1.41 -10.99
N MET A 114 19.85 -0.70 -10.53
CA MET A 114 19.20 -0.90 -9.23
C MET A 114 18.14 -2.01 -9.24
N ASN A 115 17.94 -2.69 -10.38
CA ASN A 115 16.89 -3.68 -10.62
C ASN A 115 15.47 -3.12 -10.38
N ARG A 116 15.24 -1.87 -10.80
CA ARG A 116 13.92 -1.24 -10.82
C ARG A 116 13.19 -1.64 -12.10
N ARG A 117 11.93 -2.03 -11.96
CA ARG A 117 11.04 -2.51 -13.03
C ARG A 117 10.18 -1.36 -13.59
N HIS A 118 10.80 -0.19 -13.75
CA HIS A 118 10.20 0.99 -14.36
C HIS A 118 11.31 1.92 -14.86
N SER A 119 10.99 2.68 -15.89
CA SER A 119 11.71 3.84 -16.40
C SER A 119 11.24 5.13 -15.73
N ALA A 120 11.99 6.22 -15.94
CA ALA A 120 11.57 7.55 -15.54
C ALA A 120 10.26 7.98 -16.22
N ALA A 121 10.07 7.62 -17.49
CA ALA A 121 8.85 7.93 -18.25
C ALA A 121 7.62 7.21 -17.68
N GLU A 122 7.73 5.92 -17.36
CA GLU A 122 6.64 5.15 -16.73
C GLU A 122 6.30 5.68 -15.35
N TYR A 123 7.30 6.09 -14.56
CA TYR A 123 7.07 6.72 -13.26
C TYR A 123 6.29 8.03 -13.39
N LEU A 124 6.66 8.91 -14.33
CA LEU A 124 5.96 10.17 -14.56
C LEU A 124 4.51 9.93 -15.04
N ALA A 125 4.32 8.99 -15.97
CA ALA A 125 2.99 8.60 -16.42
C ALA A 125 2.12 8.03 -15.29
N LEU A 126 2.72 7.30 -14.34
CA LEU A 126 2.03 6.85 -13.13
C LEU A 126 1.62 8.02 -12.23
N VAL A 127 2.52 8.98 -11.99
CA VAL A 127 2.22 10.18 -11.20
C VAL A 127 1.07 10.98 -11.82
N ASP A 128 1.03 11.11 -13.14
CA ASP A 128 -0.04 11.82 -13.83
C ASP A 128 -1.39 11.10 -13.77
N LYS A 129 -1.41 9.76 -13.60
CA LYS A 129 -2.65 9.00 -13.33
C LYS A 129 -3.18 9.18 -11.91
N ILE A 130 -2.31 9.52 -10.96
CA ILE A 130 -2.64 9.65 -9.53
C ILE A 130 -3.13 11.07 -9.21
N ARG A 131 -2.66 12.07 -9.96
CA ARG A 131 -3.08 13.47 -9.82
C ARG A 131 -4.53 13.69 -10.25
#